data_AF-A0A352KUP0-F1
#
_entry.id   AF-A0A352KUP0-F1
#
_cell.length_a   1.000
_cell.length_b   1.000
_cell.length_c   1.000
_cell.angle_alpha   90.00
_cell.angle_beta   90.00
_cell.angle_gamma   90.00
#
_symmetry.space_group_name_H-M   'P 1'
#
loop_
_entity.id
_entity.type
_entity.pdbx_description
1 polymer ?
#
loop_
_entity_poly.entity_id
_entity_poly.type
_entity_poly.pdbx_seq_one_letter_code
_entity_poly.pdbx_strand_id
1 'polypeptide(L)'
;AAAAAALQEGFSPAAISEAVSCAACQLVLRDPGRPPEWAQPNKPPGSVHGDSIGVHASDTAHAWKHIVAVSDARNAHAAVILSVWCVARDASIRPASTRSPRPTAAAFAQITATEPQALLSLLDSAIRGQQQDLACAVADRCLSAGITSDDLFGRLLACACSEDGALHAEKYYWTTRDEYQQLRPAFRNQQLVALARVSASQYGSPAPGLQQARELLQRR
;
A
#
# COMPACT_ATOMS: atom_id res chain seq x y z
N ALA A 1 -20.25 -10.95 -10.91
CA ALA A 1 -20.56 -11.15 -12.35
C ALA A 1 -19.31 -11.11 -13.21
N ALA A 2 -18.59 -9.98 -13.30
CA ALA A 2 -17.41 -9.84 -14.18
C ALA A 2 -16.31 -10.90 -13.96
N ALA A 3 -15.96 -11.24 -12.72
CA ALA A 3 -14.96 -12.27 -12.43
C ALA A 3 -15.34 -13.65 -12.98
N ALA A 4 -16.61 -14.04 -12.82
CA ALA A 4 -17.10 -15.33 -13.32
C ALA A 4 -17.13 -15.36 -14.85
N ALA A 5 -17.49 -14.25 -15.50
CA ALA A 5 -17.44 -14.12 -16.95
C ALA A 5 -16.00 -14.23 -17.48
N ALA A 6 -15.04 -13.54 -16.85
CA ALA A 6 -13.62 -13.65 -17.23
C ALA A 6 -13.09 -15.09 -17.09
N LEU A 7 -13.45 -15.79 -16.01
CA LEU A 7 -13.11 -17.21 -15.85
C LEU A 7 -13.72 -18.08 -16.96
N GLN A 8 -14.99 -17.82 -17.33
CA GLN A 8 -15.67 -18.51 -18.43
C GLN A 8 -15.02 -18.25 -19.80
N GLU A 9 -14.52 -17.02 -20.02
CA GLU A 9 -13.77 -16.62 -21.21
C GLU A 9 -12.35 -17.18 -21.25
N GLY A 10 -11.91 -17.88 -20.20
CA GLY A 10 -10.61 -18.55 -20.14
C GLY A 10 -9.48 -17.71 -19.55
N PHE A 11 -9.78 -16.56 -18.92
CA PHE A 11 -8.76 -15.83 -18.17
C PHE A 11 -8.29 -16.65 -16.96
N SER A 12 -6.98 -16.76 -16.79
CA SER A 12 -6.42 -17.49 -15.65
C SER A 12 -6.79 -16.80 -14.31
N PRO A 13 -7.04 -17.57 -13.24
CA PRO A 13 -7.25 -17.02 -11.90
C PRO A 13 -6.12 -16.07 -11.47
N ALA A 14 -4.86 -16.41 -11.78
CA ALA A 14 -3.69 -15.58 -11.46
C ALA A 14 -3.73 -14.20 -12.12
N ALA A 15 -4.13 -14.12 -13.40
CA ALA A 15 -4.25 -12.86 -14.11
C ALA A 15 -5.37 -11.97 -13.52
N ILE A 16 -6.49 -12.58 -13.10
CA ILE A 16 -7.57 -11.85 -12.43
C ILE A 16 -7.08 -11.38 -11.04
N SER A 17 -6.41 -12.23 -10.26
CA SER A 17 -5.84 -11.84 -8.97
C SER A 17 -4.86 -10.68 -9.08
N GLU A 18 -4.00 -10.66 -10.10
CA GLU A 18 -3.11 -9.52 -10.37
C GLU A 18 -3.90 -8.23 -10.62
N ALA A 19 -4.97 -8.29 -11.41
CA ALA A 19 -5.84 -7.14 -11.65
C ALA A 19 -6.52 -6.65 -10.35
N VAL A 20 -6.91 -7.57 -9.47
CA VAL A 20 -7.47 -7.25 -8.15
C VAL A 20 -6.43 -6.57 -7.26
N SER A 21 -5.19 -7.07 -7.21
CA SER A 21 -4.10 -6.42 -6.46
C SER A 21 -3.83 -4.99 -6.96
N CYS A 22 -3.88 -4.76 -8.27
CA CYS A 22 -3.78 -3.41 -8.84
C CYS A 22 -4.97 -2.53 -8.44
N ALA A 23 -6.20 -3.06 -8.51
CA ALA A 23 -7.41 -2.34 -8.12
C ALA A 23 -7.42 -1.98 -6.63
N ALA A 24 -6.98 -2.88 -5.75
CA ALA A 24 -6.86 -2.65 -4.32
C ALA A 24 -5.82 -1.56 -4.01
N CYS A 25 -4.65 -1.60 -4.67
CA CYS A 25 -3.64 -0.54 -4.57
C CYS A 25 -4.20 0.83 -5.01
N GLN A 26 -5.06 0.86 -6.03
CA GLN A 26 -5.72 2.10 -6.46
C GLN A 26 -6.66 2.67 -5.40
N LEU A 27 -7.26 1.85 -4.53
CA LEU A 27 -7.99 2.36 -3.36
C LEU A 27 -7.06 3.14 -2.45
N VAL A 28 -5.87 2.64 -2.15
CA VAL A 28 -4.87 3.37 -1.35
C VAL A 28 -4.44 4.66 -2.03
N LEU A 29 -4.32 4.72 -3.36
CA LEU A 29 -3.83 5.92 -4.06
C LEU A 29 -4.92 6.98 -4.28
N ARG A 30 -6.19 6.59 -4.29
CA ARG A 30 -7.33 7.48 -4.60
C ARG A 30 -8.19 7.83 -3.39
N ASP A 31 -8.11 7.07 -2.30
CA ASP A 31 -8.84 7.36 -1.07
C ASP A 31 -8.41 8.74 -0.53
N PRO A 32 -9.31 9.66 -0.17
CA PRO A 32 -8.93 10.92 0.48
C PRO A 32 -8.48 10.77 1.94
N GLY A 33 -8.54 9.55 2.50
CA GLY A 33 -8.28 9.26 3.91
C GLY A 33 -9.50 9.48 4.81
N ARG A 34 -9.40 9.00 6.05
CA ARG A 34 -10.53 8.93 7.00
C ARG A 34 -11.33 10.24 7.07
N PRO A 35 -12.66 10.20 6.97
CA PRO A 35 -13.48 11.38 7.20
C PRO A 35 -13.49 11.74 8.71
N PRO A 36 -13.89 12.97 9.07
CA PRO A 36 -13.87 13.44 10.47
C PRO A 36 -14.60 12.52 11.46
N GLU A 37 -15.72 11.94 11.06
CA GLU A 37 -16.53 11.04 11.87
C GLU A 37 -15.87 9.68 12.17
N TRP A 38 -14.80 9.31 11.45
CA TRP A 38 -14.03 8.08 11.69
C TRP A 38 -12.69 8.35 12.37
N ALA A 39 -12.41 9.61 12.74
CA ALA A 39 -11.14 9.98 13.33
C ALA A 39 -10.96 9.36 14.72
N GLN A 40 -9.73 8.94 15.00
CA GLN A 40 -9.29 8.45 16.31
C GLN A 40 -8.00 9.19 16.69
N PRO A 41 -7.58 9.21 17.97
CA PRO A 41 -6.39 9.96 18.40
C PRO A 41 -5.12 9.69 17.58
N ASN A 42 -4.88 8.45 17.16
CA ASN A 42 -3.74 8.04 16.32
C ASN A 42 -4.08 7.95 14.82
N LYS A 43 -5.34 8.16 14.43
CA LYS A 43 -5.83 8.05 13.06
C LYS A 43 -6.66 9.30 12.73
N PRO A 44 -6.02 10.47 12.57
CA PRO A 44 -6.71 11.73 12.34
C PRO A 44 -7.45 11.76 11.00
N PRO A 45 -8.32 12.76 10.75
CA PRO A 45 -8.93 12.96 9.44
C PRO A 45 -7.86 13.00 8.33
N GLY A 46 -8.16 12.39 7.18
CA GLY A 46 -7.23 12.29 6.03
C GLY A 46 -6.18 11.18 6.14
N SER A 47 -6.13 10.43 7.24
CA SER A 47 -5.21 9.29 7.38
C SER A 47 -5.61 8.07 6.52
N VAL A 48 -4.63 7.30 6.05
CA VAL A 48 -4.79 6.09 5.22
C VAL A 48 -4.02 4.87 5.72
N HIS A 49 -3.44 4.92 6.92
CA HIS A 49 -2.75 3.78 7.54
C HIS A 49 -3.68 2.95 8.43
N GLY A 50 -3.18 1.90 9.09
CA GLY A 50 -3.96 1.08 10.01
C GLY A 50 -5.15 0.39 9.33
N ASP A 51 -6.34 0.56 9.89
CA ASP A 51 -7.59 -0.03 9.39
C ASP A 51 -8.26 0.75 8.24
N SER A 52 -7.45 1.36 7.36
CA SER A 52 -8.00 2.06 6.19
C SER A 52 -8.52 1.07 5.15
N ILE A 53 -9.54 1.50 4.40
CA ILE A 53 -10.19 0.66 3.39
C ILE A 53 -9.19 0.18 2.33
N GLY A 54 -8.31 1.06 1.85
CA GLY A 54 -7.31 0.68 0.85
C GLY A 54 -6.26 -0.32 1.36
N VAL A 55 -5.77 -0.14 2.59
CA VAL A 55 -4.79 -1.06 3.20
C VAL A 55 -5.43 -2.44 3.39
N HIS A 56 -6.63 -2.49 3.95
CA HIS A 56 -7.36 -3.75 4.12
C HIS A 56 -7.70 -4.44 2.80
N ALA A 57 -8.13 -3.68 1.79
CA ALA A 57 -8.41 -4.24 0.48
C ALA A 57 -7.15 -4.86 -0.14
N SER A 58 -5.99 -4.23 0.04
CA SER A 58 -4.71 -4.72 -0.48
C SER A 58 -4.26 -5.99 0.24
N ASP A 59 -4.30 -6.01 1.58
CA ASP A 59 -3.97 -7.20 2.37
C ASP A 59 -4.93 -8.37 2.07
N THR A 60 -6.22 -8.06 1.87
CA THR A 60 -7.24 -9.06 1.54
C THR A 60 -7.01 -9.62 0.14
N ALA A 61 -6.74 -8.76 -0.85
CA ALA A 61 -6.42 -9.18 -2.22
C ALA A 61 -5.18 -10.08 -2.26
N HIS A 62 -4.13 -9.69 -1.54
CA HIS A 62 -2.89 -10.44 -1.40
C HIS A 62 -3.11 -11.82 -0.76
N ALA A 63 -3.84 -11.88 0.36
CA ALA A 63 -4.18 -13.14 1.00
C ALA A 63 -4.95 -14.08 0.06
N TRP A 64 -5.96 -13.57 -0.65
CA TRP A 64 -6.72 -14.35 -1.62
C TRP A 64 -5.87 -14.82 -2.79
N LYS A 65 -4.97 -13.99 -3.31
CA LYS A 65 -4.05 -14.35 -4.39
C LYS A 65 -3.18 -15.55 -4.02
N HIS A 66 -2.69 -15.59 -2.78
CA HIS A 66 -1.94 -16.74 -2.26
C HIS A 66 -2.81 -17.99 -2.08
N ILE A 67 -4.04 -17.85 -1.58
CA ILE A 67 -5.00 -18.96 -1.50
C ILE A 67 -5.27 -19.53 -2.91
N VAL A 68 -5.47 -18.67 -3.91
CA VAL A 68 -5.68 -19.06 -5.31
C VAL A 68 -4.50 -19.86 -5.85
N ALA A 69 -3.26 -19.44 -5.55
CA ALA A 69 -2.04 -20.06 -6.07
C ALA A 69 -1.84 -21.51 -5.58
N VAL A 70 -2.37 -21.87 -4.41
CA VAL A 70 -2.20 -23.20 -3.80
C VAL A 70 -3.47 -24.06 -3.83
N SER A 71 -4.56 -23.53 -4.41
CA SER A 71 -5.85 -24.21 -4.46
C SER A 71 -6.02 -25.07 -5.71
N ASP A 72 -6.90 -26.08 -5.63
CA ASP A 72 -7.43 -26.73 -6.82
C ASP A 72 -8.26 -25.76 -7.68
N ALA A 73 -8.60 -26.18 -8.91
CA ALA A 73 -9.31 -25.33 -9.85
C ALA A 73 -10.65 -24.78 -9.29
N ARG A 74 -11.45 -25.62 -8.63
CA ARG A 74 -12.76 -25.21 -8.10
C ARG A 74 -12.59 -24.14 -7.02
N ASN A 75 -11.67 -24.36 -6.09
CA ASN A 75 -11.41 -23.46 -4.98
C ASN A 75 -10.73 -22.17 -5.44
N ALA A 76 -9.84 -22.24 -6.44
CA ALA A 76 -9.23 -21.07 -7.06
C ALA A 76 -10.29 -20.15 -7.71
N HIS A 77 -11.28 -20.71 -8.42
CA HIS A 77 -12.36 -19.92 -9.03
C HIS A 77 -13.21 -19.22 -7.97
N ALA A 78 -13.61 -19.96 -6.92
CA ALA A 78 -14.38 -19.39 -5.82
C ALA A 78 -13.61 -18.26 -5.10
N ALA A 79 -12.32 -18.49 -4.80
CA ALA A 79 -11.46 -17.53 -4.13
C ALA A 79 -11.26 -16.24 -4.96
N VAL A 80 -11.04 -16.35 -6.28
CA VAL A 80 -10.97 -15.17 -7.16
C VAL A 80 -12.28 -14.38 -7.17
N ILE A 81 -13.42 -15.06 -7.27
CA ILE A 81 -14.73 -14.39 -7.27
C ILE A 81 -14.95 -13.62 -5.96
N LEU A 82 -14.60 -14.23 -4.81
CA LEU A 82 -14.68 -13.58 -3.51
C LEU A 82 -13.72 -12.40 -3.39
N SER A 83 -12.47 -12.56 -3.85
CA SER A 83 -11.47 -11.49 -3.84
C SER A 83 -11.92 -10.26 -4.63
N VAL A 84 -12.44 -10.47 -5.86
CA VAL A 84 -13.02 -9.40 -6.68
C VAL A 84 -14.19 -8.74 -5.98
N TRP A 85 -15.08 -9.52 -5.37
CA TRP A 85 -16.24 -8.98 -4.64
C TRP A 85 -15.82 -8.13 -3.45
N CYS A 86 -14.83 -8.56 -2.65
CA CYS A 86 -14.31 -7.79 -1.52
C CYS A 86 -13.82 -6.41 -1.96
N VAL A 87 -12.92 -6.36 -2.96
CA VAL A 87 -12.36 -5.09 -3.45
C VAL A 87 -13.44 -4.21 -4.11
N ALA A 88 -14.36 -4.80 -4.86
CA ALA A 88 -15.47 -4.05 -5.47
C ALA A 88 -16.42 -3.46 -4.41
N ARG A 89 -16.72 -4.21 -3.34
CA ARG A 89 -17.52 -3.72 -2.22
C ARG A 89 -16.80 -2.56 -1.52
N ASP A 90 -15.52 -2.73 -1.22
CA ASP A 90 -14.72 -1.70 -0.54
C ASP A 90 -14.62 -0.42 -1.39
N ALA A 91 -14.49 -0.56 -2.72
CA ALA A 91 -14.55 0.55 -3.67
C ALA A 91 -15.93 1.24 -3.73
N SER A 92 -17.02 0.56 -3.36
CA SER A 92 -18.37 1.15 -3.35
C SER A 92 -18.64 1.98 -2.09
N ILE A 93 -18.04 1.62 -0.95
CA ILE A 93 -18.13 2.38 0.31
C ILE A 93 -17.45 3.74 0.14
N ARG A 94 -16.30 3.76 -0.53
CA ARG A 94 -15.56 4.96 -0.87
C ARG A 94 -15.23 4.99 -2.36
N PRO A 95 -16.06 5.66 -3.18
CA PRO A 95 -15.88 5.71 -4.62
C PRO A 95 -14.52 6.30 -5.00
N ALA A 96 -13.55 5.42 -5.19
CA ALA A 96 -12.18 5.76 -5.58
C ALA A 96 -12.10 6.10 -7.07
N SER A 97 -12.94 5.45 -7.89
CA SER A 97 -12.96 5.59 -9.36
C SER A 97 -13.24 7.01 -9.85
N THR A 98 -13.90 7.85 -9.05
CA THR A 98 -14.21 9.25 -9.40
C THR A 98 -13.08 10.23 -9.09
N ARG A 99 -11.98 9.75 -8.49
CA ARG A 99 -10.88 10.58 -7.99
C ARG A 99 -9.61 10.28 -8.76
N SER A 100 -8.81 11.31 -9.01
CA SER A 100 -7.47 11.14 -9.57
C SER A 100 -6.55 10.38 -8.60
N PRO A 101 -5.71 9.46 -9.11
CA PRO A 101 -4.75 8.75 -8.27
C PRO A 101 -3.61 9.68 -7.87
N ARG A 102 -2.96 9.33 -6.75
CA ARG A 102 -1.62 9.79 -6.42
C ARG A 102 -0.56 9.04 -7.24
N PRO A 103 0.60 9.65 -7.51
CA PRO A 103 0.96 11.03 -7.14
C PRO A 103 0.25 12.08 -8.01
N THR A 104 0.02 13.28 -7.46
CA THR A 104 -0.61 14.38 -8.21
C THR A 104 0.43 15.23 -8.94
N ALA A 105 0.03 15.91 -10.02
CA ALA A 105 0.91 16.85 -10.73
C ALA A 105 1.43 17.97 -9.81
N ALA A 106 0.59 18.45 -8.88
CA ALA A 106 0.96 19.46 -7.90
C ALA A 106 2.02 18.96 -6.90
N ALA A 107 2.00 17.67 -6.54
CA ALA A 107 3.04 17.08 -5.70
C ALA A 107 4.37 16.91 -6.47
N PHE A 108 4.31 16.51 -7.76
CA PHE A 108 5.51 16.44 -8.59
C PHE A 108 6.19 17.80 -8.79
N ALA A 109 5.40 18.88 -8.93
CA ALA A 109 5.93 20.23 -9.10
C ALA A 109 6.74 20.73 -7.88
N GLN A 110 6.57 20.11 -6.71
CA GLN A 110 7.34 20.44 -5.51
C GLN A 110 8.74 19.79 -5.49
N ILE A 111 9.02 18.84 -6.39
CA ILE A 111 10.28 18.10 -6.41
C ILE A 111 11.29 18.79 -7.32
N THR A 112 12.21 19.53 -6.70
CA THR A 112 13.36 20.14 -7.39
C THR A 112 14.62 19.28 -7.34
N ALA A 113 14.70 18.32 -6.42
CA ALA A 113 15.83 17.42 -6.28
C ALA A 113 15.94 16.47 -7.48
N THR A 114 17.18 16.32 -7.99
CA THR A 114 17.53 15.39 -9.07
C THR A 114 18.52 14.32 -8.61
N GLU A 115 19.37 14.66 -7.64
CA GLU A 115 20.40 13.75 -7.14
C GLU A 115 19.82 12.63 -6.27
N PRO A 116 20.28 11.38 -6.41
CA PRO A 116 19.71 10.24 -5.68
C PRO A 116 19.62 10.44 -4.16
N GLN A 117 20.70 10.93 -3.55
CA GLN A 117 20.73 11.15 -2.10
C GLN A 117 19.77 12.26 -1.66
N ALA A 118 19.63 13.32 -2.46
CA ALA A 118 18.70 14.40 -2.17
C ALA A 118 17.24 13.93 -2.26
N LEU A 119 16.92 13.06 -3.23
CA LEU A 119 15.60 12.43 -3.34
C LEU A 119 15.28 11.53 -2.14
N LEU A 120 16.25 10.72 -1.68
CA LEU A 120 16.09 9.88 -0.50
C LEU A 120 15.86 10.71 0.78
N SER A 121 16.64 11.78 0.98
CA SER A 121 16.45 12.70 2.10
C SER A 121 15.12 13.45 2.04
N LEU A 122 14.65 13.77 0.83
CA LEU A 122 13.33 14.39 0.63
C LEU A 122 12.21 13.40 0.96
N LEU A 123 12.35 12.12 0.60
CA LEU A 123 11.39 11.09 0.97
C LEU A 123 11.28 10.93 2.48
N ASP A 124 12.43 10.84 3.18
CA ASP A 124 12.47 10.75 4.64
C ASP A 124 11.78 11.97 5.28
N SER A 125 12.07 13.18 4.78
CA SER A 125 11.46 14.43 5.25
C SER A 125 9.94 14.46 5.02
N ALA A 126 9.49 14.03 3.84
CA ALA A 126 8.07 13.97 3.51
C ALA A 126 7.30 12.99 4.41
N ILE A 127 7.89 11.82 4.69
CA ILE A 127 7.31 10.83 5.61
C ILE A 127 7.21 11.41 7.03
N ARG A 128 8.31 11.97 7.54
CA ARG A 128 8.35 12.54 8.90
C ARG A 128 7.41 13.73 9.08
N GLY A 129 7.24 14.54 8.03
CA GLY A 129 6.30 15.64 7.98
C GLY A 129 4.85 15.23 7.66
N GLN A 130 4.56 13.93 7.59
CA GLN A 130 3.24 13.38 7.24
C GLN A 130 2.66 13.88 5.91
N GLN A 131 3.53 14.26 4.96
CA GLN A 131 3.19 14.83 3.66
C GLN A 131 2.91 13.71 2.65
N GLN A 132 1.74 13.06 2.77
CA GLN A 132 1.35 11.88 1.97
C GLN A 132 1.52 12.07 0.45
N ASP A 133 1.06 13.21 -0.09
CA ASP A 133 1.10 13.47 -1.53
C ASP A 133 2.54 13.64 -2.04
N LEU A 134 3.37 14.36 -1.29
CA LEU A 134 4.78 14.54 -1.59
C LEU A 134 5.54 13.20 -1.47
N ALA A 135 5.28 12.42 -0.43
CA ALA A 135 5.90 11.11 -0.26
C ALA A 135 5.62 10.17 -1.45
N CYS A 136 4.38 10.17 -1.97
CA CYS A 136 4.03 9.44 -3.19
C CYS A 136 4.87 9.90 -4.39
N ALA A 137 4.92 11.22 -4.62
CA ALA A 137 5.59 11.80 -5.79
C ALA A 137 7.11 11.57 -5.74
N VAL A 138 7.72 11.67 -4.56
CA VAL A 138 9.15 11.45 -4.37
C VAL A 138 9.49 9.98 -4.55
N ALA A 139 8.70 9.06 -4.02
CA ALA A 139 8.91 7.61 -4.23
C ALA A 139 8.86 7.23 -5.72
N ASP A 140 7.90 7.78 -6.47
CA ASP A 140 7.81 7.59 -7.92
C ASP A 140 9.02 8.20 -8.65
N ARG A 141 9.45 9.41 -8.27
CA ARG A 141 10.64 10.06 -8.82
C ARG A 141 11.91 9.26 -8.54
N CYS A 142 12.07 8.70 -7.34
CA CYS A 142 13.20 7.85 -6.98
C CYS A 142 13.32 6.65 -7.94
N LEU A 143 12.22 5.93 -8.16
CA LEU A 143 12.18 4.79 -9.08
C LEU A 143 12.51 5.22 -10.52
N SER A 144 11.95 6.34 -10.97
CA SER A 144 12.21 6.89 -12.31
C SER A 144 13.65 7.36 -12.50
N ALA A 145 14.32 7.76 -11.42
CA ALA A 145 15.73 8.16 -11.39
C ALA A 145 16.70 6.97 -11.25
N GLY A 146 16.19 5.73 -11.23
CA GLY A 146 17.01 4.52 -11.14
C GLY A 146 17.46 4.14 -9.73
N ILE A 147 16.91 4.78 -8.69
CA ILE A 147 17.11 4.34 -7.30
C ILE A 147 16.44 2.97 -7.14
N THR A 148 17.15 2.03 -6.52
CA THR A 148 16.66 0.66 -6.45
C THR A 148 15.42 0.55 -5.56
N SER A 149 14.51 -0.36 -5.91
CA SER A 149 13.36 -0.66 -5.05
C SER A 149 13.79 -1.15 -3.68
N ASP A 150 14.92 -1.86 -3.58
CA ASP A 150 15.44 -2.39 -2.32
C ASP A 150 15.89 -1.27 -1.38
N ASP A 151 16.53 -0.21 -1.89
CA ASP A 151 16.89 0.97 -1.08
C ASP A 151 15.65 1.65 -0.51
N LEU A 152 14.59 1.77 -1.31
CA LEU A 152 13.33 2.39 -0.90
C LEU A 152 12.58 1.49 0.10
N PHE A 153 12.47 0.18 -0.16
CA PHE A 153 11.86 -0.77 0.76
C PHE A 153 12.64 -0.88 2.08
N GLY A 154 13.96 -0.81 2.07
CA GLY A 154 14.77 -0.82 3.29
C GLY A 154 14.44 0.37 4.20
N ARG A 155 14.26 1.55 3.61
CA ARG A 155 13.85 2.77 4.34
C ARG A 155 12.43 2.69 4.88
N LEU A 156 11.49 2.24 4.05
CA LEU A 156 10.08 2.15 4.42
C LEU A 156 9.83 1.06 5.48
N LEU A 157 10.64 -0.01 5.51
CA LEU A 157 10.60 -1.03 6.57
C LEU A 157 10.89 -0.44 7.95
N ALA A 158 11.90 0.41 8.06
CA ALA A 158 12.24 1.04 9.34
C ALA A 158 11.06 1.82 9.93
N CYS A 159 10.35 2.59 9.08
CA CYS A 159 9.12 3.28 9.44
C CYS A 159 7.99 2.30 9.77
N ALA A 160 7.83 1.22 9.00
CA ALA A 160 6.77 0.23 9.22
C ALA A 160 6.90 -0.51 10.56
N CYS A 161 8.11 -0.69 11.08
CA CYS A 161 8.35 -1.34 12.36
C CYS A 161 8.39 -0.36 13.56
N SER A 162 8.69 0.93 13.35
CA SER A 162 8.79 1.92 14.44
C SER A 162 7.51 2.69 14.70
N GLU A 163 6.67 2.84 13.67
CA GLU A 163 5.45 3.64 13.70
C GLU A 163 4.19 2.76 13.65
N ASP A 164 3.05 3.37 13.97
CA ASP A 164 1.72 2.77 13.99
C ASP A 164 1.57 1.56 14.92
N GLY A 165 1.92 1.73 16.21
CA GLY A 165 1.31 1.11 17.41
C GLY A 165 1.03 -0.41 17.49
N ALA A 166 0.40 -0.96 16.46
CA ALA A 166 -0.32 -2.22 16.39
C ALA A 166 0.09 -3.10 15.17
N LEU A 167 1.34 -3.06 14.71
CA LEU A 167 1.91 -3.91 13.63
C LEU A 167 1.16 -3.89 12.27
N HIS A 168 0.18 -3.00 12.09
CA HIS A 168 -0.58 -2.90 10.84
C HIS A 168 0.30 -2.47 9.68
N ALA A 169 1.23 -1.55 9.95
CA ALA A 169 2.19 -1.04 9.00
C ALA A 169 3.13 -2.12 8.46
N GLU A 170 3.63 -3.00 9.34
CA GLU A 170 4.54 -4.09 8.94
C GLU A 170 3.83 -5.10 8.04
N LYS A 171 2.57 -5.46 8.36
CA LYS A 171 1.76 -6.32 7.48
C LYS A 171 1.64 -5.71 6.08
N TYR A 172 1.24 -4.44 5.99
CA TYR A 172 1.08 -3.77 4.69
C TYR A 172 2.41 -3.59 3.94
N TYR A 173 3.52 -3.41 4.67
CA TYR A 173 4.86 -3.46 4.09
C TYR A 173 5.12 -4.78 3.37
N TRP A 174 4.85 -5.92 4.03
CA TRP A 174 5.06 -7.23 3.43
C TRP A 174 4.11 -7.49 2.26
N THR A 175 2.85 -7.09 2.38
CA THR A 175 1.87 -7.10 1.27
C THR A 175 2.42 -6.39 0.03
N THR A 176 2.84 -5.14 0.19
CA THR A 176 3.32 -4.32 -0.95
C THR A 176 4.66 -4.80 -1.50
N ARG A 177 5.56 -5.31 -0.65
CA ARG A 177 6.83 -5.88 -1.08
C ARG A 177 6.64 -7.14 -1.92
N ASP A 178 5.78 -8.05 -1.47
CA ASP A 178 5.51 -9.29 -2.18
C ASP A 178 4.73 -9.03 -3.48
N GLU A 179 3.72 -8.15 -3.46
CA GLU A 179 3.06 -7.71 -4.70
C GLU A 179 4.07 -7.06 -5.66
N TYR A 180 4.98 -6.21 -5.19
CA TYR A 180 5.98 -5.59 -6.06
C TYR A 180 6.84 -6.62 -6.80
N GLN A 181 7.21 -7.72 -6.13
CA GLN A 181 8.02 -8.79 -6.71
C GLN A 181 7.24 -9.63 -7.72
N GLN A 182 5.94 -9.84 -7.51
CA GLN A 182 5.12 -10.72 -8.35
C GLN A 182 4.41 -9.99 -9.49
N LEU A 183 4.11 -8.70 -9.34
CA LEU A 183 3.39 -7.91 -10.35
C LEU A 183 4.27 -7.63 -11.56
N ARG A 184 3.62 -7.55 -12.73
CA ARG A 184 4.30 -7.09 -13.96
C ARG A 184 4.95 -5.71 -13.76
N PRO A 185 6.10 -5.43 -14.40
CA PRO A 185 6.84 -4.18 -14.24
C PRO A 185 6.01 -2.91 -14.48
N ALA A 186 5.02 -2.96 -15.38
CA ALA A 186 4.13 -1.84 -15.68
C ALA A 186 3.24 -1.41 -14.50
N PHE A 187 3.00 -2.29 -13.52
CA PHE A 187 2.07 -2.04 -12.42
C PHE A 187 2.74 -2.00 -11.04
N ARG A 188 3.85 -2.73 -10.86
CA ARG A 188 4.47 -2.94 -9.55
C ARG A 188 4.88 -1.65 -8.82
N ASN A 189 5.33 -0.62 -9.54
CA ASN A 189 5.80 0.63 -8.92
C ASN A 189 4.73 1.32 -8.06
N GLN A 190 3.45 1.13 -8.40
CA GLN A 190 2.34 1.71 -7.64
C GLN A 190 2.26 1.16 -6.21
N GLN A 191 2.70 -0.10 -5.98
CA GLN A 191 2.73 -0.69 -4.64
C GLN A 191 3.68 0.07 -3.71
N LEU A 192 4.86 0.43 -4.22
CA LEU A 192 5.85 1.19 -3.45
C LEU A 192 5.39 2.64 -3.22
N VAL A 193 4.78 3.26 -4.22
CA VAL A 193 4.18 4.60 -4.08
C VAL A 193 3.06 4.59 -3.03
N ALA A 194 2.21 3.56 -3.03
CA ALA A 194 1.15 3.40 -2.04
C ALA A 194 1.71 3.13 -0.63
N LEU A 195 2.79 2.35 -0.51
CA LEU A 195 3.51 2.15 0.74
C LEU A 195 4.06 3.48 1.29
N ALA A 196 4.72 4.29 0.47
CA ALA A 196 5.22 5.59 0.88
C ALA A 196 4.10 6.51 1.40
N ARG A 197 2.91 6.46 0.77
CA ARG A 197 1.71 7.16 1.25
C ARG A 197 1.32 6.74 2.67
N VAL A 198 1.25 5.43 2.90
CA VAL A 198 0.84 4.86 4.19
C VAL A 198 1.88 5.17 5.26
N SER A 199 3.18 5.02 4.95
CA SER A 199 4.27 5.38 5.83
C SER A 199 4.23 6.86 6.25
N ALA A 200 3.97 7.78 5.32
CA ALA A 200 3.79 9.19 5.67
C ALA A 200 2.53 9.40 6.53
N SER A 201 1.43 8.71 6.22
CA SER A 201 0.20 8.87 6.98
C SER A 201 0.31 8.43 8.44
N GLN A 202 1.15 7.45 8.74
CA GLN A 202 1.20 6.78 10.05
C GLN A 202 2.28 7.34 10.99
N TYR A 203 3.24 8.07 10.43
CA TYR A 203 4.40 8.55 11.16
C TYR A 203 4.01 9.42 12.35
N GLY A 204 4.74 9.30 13.47
CA GLY A 204 4.52 10.08 14.69
C GLY A 204 3.65 9.38 15.73
N SER A 205 3.26 8.13 15.47
CA SER A 205 2.57 7.26 16.43
C SER A 205 3.50 6.09 16.78
N PRO A 206 4.31 6.17 17.85
CA PRO A 206 5.27 5.12 18.17
C PRO A 206 4.62 3.75 18.34
N ALA A 207 5.33 2.68 17.96
CA ALA A 207 4.96 1.30 18.25
C ALA A 207 5.50 0.85 19.62
N PRO A 208 4.69 0.78 20.70
CA PRO A 208 5.19 0.47 22.04
C PRO A 208 5.83 -0.92 22.14
N GLY A 209 5.33 -1.87 21.33
CA GLY A 209 5.88 -3.23 21.26
C GLY A 209 7.35 -3.28 20.84
N LEU A 210 7.81 -2.35 20.00
CA LEU A 210 9.22 -2.29 19.59
C LEU A 210 10.12 -1.88 20.77
N GLN A 211 9.72 -0.88 21.54
CA GLN A 211 10.45 -0.47 22.74
C GLN A 211 10.49 -1.61 23.75
N GLN A 212 9.34 -2.23 24.03
CA GLN A 212 9.24 -3.38 24.93
C GLN A 212 10.15 -4.53 24.48
N ALA A 213 10.18 -4.86 23.19
CA ALA A 213 11.04 -5.90 22.64
C ALA A 213 12.54 -5.57 22.83
N ARG A 214 12.95 -4.31 22.57
CA ARG A 214 14.33 -3.85 22.79
C ARG A 214 14.74 -4.00 24.26
N GLU A 215 13.88 -3.58 25.18
CA GLU A 215 14.13 -3.70 26.62
C GLU A 215 14.27 -5.16 27.05
N LEU A 216 13.47 -6.08 26.50
CA LEU A 216 13.58 -7.52 26.78
C LEU A 216 14.85 -8.15 26.21
N LEU A 217 15.30 -7.72 25.03
CA LEU A 217 16.52 -8.22 24.39
C LEU A 217 17.80 -7.71 25.07
N GLN A 218 17.78 -6.50 25.65
CA GLN A 218 18.90 -5.94 26.42
C GLN A 218 19.04 -6.54 27.83
N ARG A 219 18.03 -7.27 28.31
CA ARG A 219 18.04 -7.99 29.60
C ARG A 219 18.57 -9.42 29.49
N ARG A 220 19.07 -9.83 28.32
CA ARG A 220 19.79 -11.08 28.08
C ARG A 220 21.28 -10.81 27.95
#